data_AF-A0AAV9XYK3-F1
#
_entry.id   AF-A0AAV9XYK3-F1
#
_cell.length_a   1.000
_cell.length_b   1.000
_cell.length_c   1.000
_cell.angle_alpha   90.00
_cell.angle_beta   90.00
_cell.angle_gamma   90.00
#
_symmetry.space_group_name_H-M   'P 1'
#
loop_
_entity.id
_entity.type
_entity.pdbx_description
1 polymer ?
#
loop_
_entity_poly.entity_id
_entity_poly.type
_entity_poly.pdbx_seq_one_letter_code
_entity_poly.pdbx_strand_id
1 'polypeptide(L)'
;MTGTYSQIRSFKSKQEELNSLFQERIRILEDEQEQVTQLIKHKESELGNMLNKDNKNKERTSHIKEKIKNINVEFNKYLEFIDDSKPRIVEALKLKKWELLKLESNIEPIRKLLEVEVEKNKELSKIYEEKTNEKLEIENKLNELNQALRKKYWADSARLSVAQQIELANQEILSWKLRLQRQAIVVNNMRKKLFNELQDIRGNIRVFCRIKPPKSMEQNSCIQYEVSEDSSTLTIKNNSRGSSLSSFKFDYIFSTSSLQEDIFEEISQLIQSALDGYNVCVFSYGQTGSGKTYTMMGGTGNDAGMIPRALKLIFGIISGNKERGWEYSVMCSAIEIYNETIRDLISPKQKHTEVRLDQSGCSIVTGVSEVVVNNVQDVNNILKVSQKSRAEAYTKCNERSSRSHSIIQLKISGKHKGFDEELRKASISSTLSLIDLAGSERVDKSGVSGERLKETQFINKSLSALGDVIQSITMGKEHVPYRNSKLTMVLKNSLGGNSKTAMLVHISPIVSSLNETISSLRFASKVQNCDTNSGRKNGFRV
;
A
#
# COMPACT_ATOMS: atom_id res chain seq x y z
N MET A 1 -231.64 -96.89 -22.14
CA MET A 1 -230.93 -98.18 -21.99
C MET A 1 -229.45 -97.87 -21.81
N THR A 2 -228.80 -98.48 -20.80
CA THR A 2 -227.41 -98.96 -20.84
C THR A 2 -226.33 -98.07 -21.49
N GLY A 3 -225.34 -97.63 -20.71
CA GLY A 3 -224.08 -97.21 -21.35
C GLY A 3 -222.94 -96.70 -20.46
N THR A 4 -223.21 -96.06 -19.32
CA THR A 4 -222.28 -94.99 -18.90
C THR A 4 -221.50 -95.14 -17.59
N TYR A 5 -221.47 -96.28 -16.90
CA TYR A 5 -220.83 -96.32 -15.56
C TYR A 5 -219.91 -97.53 -15.37
N SER A 6 -218.58 -97.29 -15.26
CA SER A 6 -217.62 -97.95 -14.34
C SER A 6 -216.13 -97.83 -14.77
N GLN A 7 -215.84 -97.12 -15.87
CA GLN A 7 -214.49 -96.68 -16.30
C GLN A 7 -213.65 -95.88 -15.27
N ILE A 8 -214.09 -95.73 -14.02
CA ILE A 8 -213.54 -94.76 -13.06
C ILE A 8 -212.68 -95.39 -11.95
N ARG A 9 -212.89 -96.64 -11.55
CA ARG A 9 -212.07 -97.23 -10.44
C ARG A 9 -210.64 -97.60 -10.85
N SER A 10 -210.41 -97.78 -12.15
CA SER A 10 -209.09 -98.00 -12.76
C SER A 10 -208.11 -96.83 -12.58
N PHE A 11 -208.58 -95.64 -12.22
CA PHE A 11 -207.74 -94.44 -12.25
C PHE A 11 -207.27 -93.94 -10.88
N LYS A 12 -207.98 -94.24 -9.78
CA LYS A 12 -207.62 -93.67 -8.47
C LYS A 12 -206.41 -94.33 -7.79
N SER A 13 -206.26 -95.66 -7.89
CA SER A 13 -205.15 -96.36 -7.22
C SER A 13 -203.78 -96.09 -7.86
N LYS A 14 -203.71 -95.83 -9.16
CA LYS A 14 -202.44 -95.52 -9.86
C LYS A 14 -201.94 -94.09 -9.60
N GLN A 15 -202.80 -93.21 -9.09
CA GLN A 15 -202.43 -91.83 -8.82
C GLN A 15 -201.74 -91.66 -7.46
N GLU A 16 -202.07 -92.48 -6.46
CA GLU A 16 -201.40 -92.44 -5.15
C GLU A 16 -199.96 -92.96 -5.22
N GLU A 17 -199.72 -93.95 -6.08
CA GLU A 17 -198.38 -94.53 -6.31
C GLU A 17 -197.43 -93.52 -7.00
N LEU A 18 -197.96 -92.65 -7.86
CA LEU A 18 -197.14 -91.65 -8.55
C LEU A 18 -196.79 -90.45 -7.66
N ASN A 19 -197.69 -90.07 -6.74
CA ASN A 19 -197.49 -88.89 -5.88
C ASN A 19 -196.45 -89.14 -4.77
N SER A 20 -196.41 -90.37 -4.25
CA SER A 20 -195.40 -90.80 -3.27
C SER A 20 -193.98 -90.72 -3.84
N LEU A 21 -193.78 -91.23 -5.06
CA LEU A 21 -192.48 -91.25 -5.74
C LEU A 21 -191.97 -89.85 -6.13
N PHE A 22 -192.88 -88.91 -6.42
CA PHE A 22 -192.48 -87.54 -6.76
C PHE A 22 -191.99 -86.75 -5.54
N GLN A 23 -192.58 -86.96 -4.35
CA GLN A 23 -192.13 -86.25 -3.15
C GLN A 23 -190.76 -86.72 -2.66
N GLU A 24 -190.44 -88.00 -2.78
CA GLU A 24 -189.13 -88.53 -2.39
C GLU A 24 -188.00 -87.96 -3.27
N ARG A 25 -188.24 -87.79 -4.57
CA ARG A 25 -187.23 -87.28 -5.52
C ARG A 25 -186.91 -85.81 -5.34
N ILE A 26 -187.88 -85.00 -4.90
CA ILE A 26 -187.69 -83.57 -4.64
C ILE A 26 -186.75 -83.37 -3.45
N ARG A 27 -186.90 -84.16 -2.37
CA ARG A 27 -186.00 -84.08 -1.20
C ARG A 27 -184.53 -84.33 -1.53
N ILE A 28 -184.25 -85.31 -2.40
CA ILE A 28 -182.87 -85.64 -2.80
C ILE A 28 -182.23 -84.49 -3.59
N LEU A 29 -183.01 -83.81 -4.43
CA LEU A 29 -182.51 -82.68 -5.24
C LEU A 29 -182.28 -81.43 -4.39
N GLU A 30 -183.08 -81.21 -3.35
CA GLU A 30 -182.89 -80.08 -2.43
C GLU A 30 -181.59 -80.23 -1.61
N ASP A 31 -181.24 -81.44 -1.18
CA ASP A 31 -180.02 -81.73 -0.42
C ASP A 31 -178.74 -81.59 -1.29
N GLU A 32 -178.79 -82.01 -2.56
CA GLU A 32 -177.69 -81.80 -3.52
C GLU A 32 -177.48 -80.31 -3.84
N GLN A 33 -178.55 -79.52 -3.88
CA GLN A 33 -178.47 -78.07 -4.15
C GLN A 33 -177.80 -77.31 -2.99
N GLU A 34 -178.00 -77.75 -1.75
CA GLU A 34 -177.39 -77.12 -0.57
C GLU A 34 -175.86 -77.37 -0.53
N GLN A 35 -175.40 -78.56 -0.90
CA GLN A 35 -173.96 -78.87 -0.95
C GLN A 35 -173.19 -78.04 -2.00
N VAL A 36 -173.77 -77.83 -3.19
CA VAL A 36 -173.13 -77.03 -4.25
C VAL A 36 -172.99 -75.56 -3.83
N THR A 37 -173.98 -75.05 -3.09
CA THR A 37 -174.01 -73.64 -2.64
C THR A 37 -172.89 -73.33 -1.62
N GLN A 38 -172.53 -74.30 -0.77
CA GLN A 38 -171.41 -74.11 0.17
C GLN A 38 -170.03 -74.09 -0.52
N LEU A 39 -169.85 -74.85 -1.60
CA LEU A 39 -168.58 -74.92 -2.34
C LEU A 39 -168.25 -73.61 -3.09
N ILE A 40 -169.28 -72.94 -3.62
CA ILE A 40 -169.14 -71.66 -4.33
C ILE A 40 -168.60 -70.58 -3.37
N LYS A 41 -169.16 -70.47 -2.17
CA LYS A 41 -168.70 -69.49 -1.16
C LYS A 41 -167.23 -69.65 -0.78
N HIS A 42 -166.72 -70.89 -0.72
CA HIS A 42 -165.31 -71.12 -0.42
C HIS A 42 -164.39 -70.62 -1.55
N LYS A 43 -164.76 -70.81 -2.82
CA LYS A 43 -163.92 -70.43 -3.96
C LYS A 43 -163.86 -68.93 -4.22
N GLU A 44 -164.92 -68.19 -3.90
CA GLU A 44 -164.91 -66.72 -3.99
C GLU A 44 -163.94 -66.06 -3.01
N SER A 45 -163.79 -66.64 -1.80
CA SER A 45 -162.85 -66.16 -0.78
C SER A 45 -161.37 -66.33 -1.19
N GLU A 46 -161.02 -67.43 -1.85
CA GLU A 46 -159.65 -67.67 -2.36
C GLU A 46 -159.27 -66.68 -3.48
N LEU A 47 -160.21 -66.33 -4.37
CA LEU A 47 -159.96 -65.44 -5.50
C LEU A 47 -159.67 -64.00 -5.05
N GLY A 48 -160.37 -63.51 -4.02
CA GLY A 48 -160.17 -62.16 -3.48
C GLY A 48 -158.76 -61.93 -2.90
N ASN A 49 -158.18 -62.96 -2.28
CA ASN A 49 -156.83 -62.88 -1.70
C ASN A 49 -155.72 -62.82 -2.75
N MET A 50 -155.89 -63.48 -3.90
CA MET A 50 -154.89 -63.45 -4.98
C MET A 50 -154.83 -62.10 -5.69
N LEU A 51 -155.97 -61.44 -5.89
CA LEU A 51 -156.04 -60.16 -6.61
C LEU A 51 -155.30 -59.01 -5.89
N ASN A 52 -155.38 -58.97 -4.55
CA ASN A 52 -154.67 -57.98 -3.74
C ASN A 52 -153.14 -58.12 -3.81
N LYS A 53 -152.63 -59.33 -4.06
CA LYS A 53 -151.18 -59.58 -4.14
C LYS A 53 -150.58 -59.11 -5.47
N ASP A 54 -151.33 -59.20 -6.57
CA ASP A 54 -150.90 -58.75 -7.90
C ASP A 54 -150.76 -57.22 -7.99
N ASN A 55 -151.73 -56.49 -7.42
CA ASN A 55 -151.71 -55.02 -7.43
C ASN A 55 -150.48 -54.43 -6.71
N LYS A 56 -150.08 -55.01 -5.56
CA LYS A 56 -148.87 -54.58 -4.83
C LYS A 56 -147.57 -54.79 -5.62
N ASN A 57 -147.50 -55.81 -6.47
CA ASN A 57 -146.31 -56.08 -7.28
C ASN A 57 -146.19 -55.10 -8.47
N LYS A 58 -147.31 -54.75 -9.12
CA LYS A 58 -147.32 -53.79 -10.23
C LYS A 58 -146.81 -52.40 -9.83
N GLU A 59 -147.17 -51.92 -8.64
CA GLU A 59 -146.68 -50.63 -8.11
C GLU A 59 -145.16 -50.63 -7.85
N ARG A 60 -144.60 -51.73 -7.35
CA ARG A 60 -143.15 -51.84 -7.15
C ARG A 60 -142.38 -51.83 -8.47
N THR A 61 -142.91 -52.46 -9.51
CA THR A 61 -142.24 -52.53 -10.81
C THR A 61 -142.22 -51.18 -11.53
N SER A 62 -143.25 -50.35 -11.40
CA SER A 62 -143.26 -49.01 -12.01
C SER A 62 -142.21 -48.09 -11.38
N HIS A 63 -142.08 -48.11 -10.05
CA HIS A 63 -141.17 -47.22 -9.33
C HIS A 63 -139.67 -47.51 -9.61
N ILE A 64 -139.31 -48.77 -9.87
CA ILE A 64 -137.93 -49.15 -10.22
C ILE A 64 -137.58 -48.70 -11.65
N LYS A 65 -138.52 -48.81 -12.60
CA LYS A 65 -138.29 -48.37 -13.99
C LYS A 65 -137.98 -46.87 -14.09
N GLU A 66 -138.62 -46.06 -13.26
CA GLU A 66 -138.43 -44.61 -13.26
C GLU A 66 -137.03 -44.19 -12.73
N LYS A 67 -136.54 -44.85 -11.68
CA LYS A 67 -135.18 -44.58 -11.15
C LYS A 67 -134.07 -44.91 -12.14
N ILE A 68 -134.19 -46.01 -12.88
CA ILE A 68 -133.19 -46.41 -13.89
C ILE A 68 -133.12 -45.38 -15.03
N LYS A 69 -134.26 -44.85 -15.46
CA LYS A 69 -134.31 -43.84 -16.52
C LYS A 69 -133.55 -42.56 -16.14
N ASN A 70 -133.71 -42.08 -14.90
CA ASN A 70 -133.05 -40.86 -14.44
C ASN A 70 -131.54 -41.00 -14.32
N ILE A 71 -131.04 -42.15 -13.80
CA ILE A 71 -129.60 -42.39 -13.69
C ILE A 71 -128.94 -42.45 -15.08
N ASN A 72 -129.61 -43.05 -16.07
CA ASN A 72 -129.06 -43.13 -17.43
C ASN A 72 -128.94 -41.76 -18.11
N VAL A 73 -129.84 -40.82 -17.81
CA VAL A 73 -129.78 -39.46 -18.34
C VAL A 73 -128.61 -38.68 -17.73
N GLU A 74 -128.34 -38.83 -16.43
CA GLU A 74 -127.18 -38.18 -15.81
C GLU A 74 -125.84 -38.76 -16.30
N PHE A 75 -125.75 -40.09 -16.44
CA PHE A 75 -124.52 -40.73 -16.89
C PHE A 75 -124.11 -40.29 -18.31
N ASN A 76 -125.08 -40.14 -19.22
CA ASN A 76 -124.82 -39.68 -20.58
C ASN A 76 -124.34 -38.22 -20.63
N LYS A 77 -124.83 -37.35 -19.73
CA LYS A 77 -124.34 -35.96 -19.64
C LYS A 77 -122.86 -35.88 -19.23
N TYR A 78 -122.42 -36.73 -18.30
CA TYR A 78 -121.01 -36.77 -17.89
C TYR A 78 -120.10 -37.31 -19.00
N LEU A 79 -120.57 -38.28 -19.79
CA LEU A 79 -119.81 -38.82 -20.93
C LEU A 79 -119.57 -37.77 -22.03
N GLU A 80 -120.58 -36.99 -22.40
CA GLU A 80 -120.42 -35.90 -23.38
C GLU A 80 -119.45 -34.81 -22.91
N PHE A 81 -119.48 -34.45 -21.62
CA PHE A 81 -118.56 -33.45 -21.07
C PHE A 81 -117.10 -33.89 -21.10
N ILE A 82 -116.84 -35.18 -20.83
CA ILE A 82 -115.48 -35.74 -20.86
C ILE A 82 -114.97 -35.81 -22.31
N ASP A 83 -115.81 -36.18 -23.27
CA ASP A 83 -115.43 -36.25 -24.68
C ASP A 83 -115.13 -34.88 -25.30
N ASP A 84 -115.81 -33.80 -24.89
CA ASP A 84 -115.51 -32.43 -25.36
C ASP A 84 -114.23 -31.84 -24.72
N SER A 85 -113.94 -32.20 -23.47
CA SER A 85 -112.84 -31.60 -22.70
C SER A 85 -111.46 -32.22 -22.97
N LYS A 86 -111.41 -33.53 -23.27
CA LYS A 86 -110.17 -34.30 -23.43
C LYS A 86 -109.29 -33.84 -24.61
N PRO A 87 -109.83 -33.51 -25.81
CA PRO A 87 -109.03 -33.06 -26.95
C PRO A 87 -108.32 -31.73 -26.66
N ARG A 88 -109.00 -30.78 -26.01
CA ARG A 88 -108.47 -29.44 -25.69
C ARG A 88 -107.25 -29.50 -24.76
N ILE A 89 -107.28 -30.37 -23.75
CA ILE A 89 -106.18 -30.54 -22.80
C ILE A 89 -104.96 -31.20 -23.49
N VAL A 90 -105.20 -32.19 -24.35
CA VAL A 90 -104.12 -32.86 -25.11
C VAL A 90 -103.43 -31.89 -26.07
N GLU A 91 -104.19 -31.01 -26.71
CA GLU A 91 -103.63 -30.00 -27.61
C GLU A 91 -102.82 -28.92 -26.86
N ALA A 92 -103.32 -28.44 -25.72
CA ALA A 92 -102.58 -27.51 -24.86
C ALA A 92 -101.26 -28.11 -24.32
N LEU A 93 -101.26 -29.39 -23.95
CA LEU A 93 -100.04 -30.12 -23.52
C LEU A 93 -99.02 -30.27 -24.66
N LYS A 94 -99.48 -30.53 -25.90
CA LYS A 94 -98.59 -30.56 -27.07
C LYS A 94 -97.93 -29.21 -27.32
N LEU A 95 -98.71 -28.12 -27.21
CA LEU A 95 -98.21 -26.76 -27.42
C LEU A 95 -97.17 -26.39 -26.35
N LYS A 96 -97.46 -26.67 -25.07
CA LYS A 96 -96.52 -26.43 -23.96
C LYS A 96 -95.26 -27.27 -24.07
N LYS A 97 -95.37 -28.53 -24.52
CA LYS A 97 -94.20 -29.39 -24.78
C LYS A 97 -93.31 -28.83 -25.90
N TRP A 98 -93.92 -28.28 -26.96
CA TRP A 98 -93.20 -27.64 -28.04
C TRP A 98 -92.49 -26.34 -27.58
N GLU A 99 -93.16 -25.50 -26.79
CA GLU A 99 -92.53 -24.31 -26.19
C GLU A 99 -91.34 -24.67 -25.30
N LEU A 100 -91.45 -25.74 -24.53
CA LEU A 100 -90.39 -26.23 -23.64
C LEU A 100 -89.18 -26.75 -24.43
N LEU A 101 -89.41 -27.53 -25.49
CA LEU A 101 -88.36 -27.97 -26.43
C LEU A 101 -87.66 -26.78 -27.12
N LYS A 102 -88.41 -25.75 -27.50
CA LYS A 102 -87.85 -24.53 -28.11
C LYS A 102 -86.98 -23.76 -27.12
N LEU A 103 -87.39 -23.67 -25.85
CA LEU A 103 -86.60 -23.04 -24.79
C LEU A 103 -85.33 -23.85 -24.47
N GLU A 104 -85.43 -25.17 -24.38
CA GLU A 104 -84.25 -26.05 -24.21
C GLU A 104 -83.26 -25.89 -25.36
N SER A 105 -83.75 -25.87 -26.61
CA SER A 105 -82.93 -25.64 -27.79
C SER A 105 -82.23 -24.27 -27.79
N ASN A 106 -82.83 -23.24 -27.18
CA ASN A 106 -82.25 -21.90 -27.08
C ASN A 106 -81.25 -21.77 -25.90
N ILE A 107 -81.44 -22.53 -24.81
CA ILE A 107 -80.56 -22.53 -23.64
C ILE A 107 -79.24 -23.24 -23.92
N GLU A 108 -79.28 -24.29 -24.74
CA GLU A 108 -78.10 -25.12 -25.05
C GLU A 108 -76.90 -24.33 -25.63
N PRO A 109 -77.05 -23.46 -26.65
CA PRO A 109 -75.93 -22.64 -27.12
C PRO A 109 -75.43 -21.63 -26.08
N ILE A 110 -76.33 -21.10 -25.24
CA ILE A 110 -75.95 -20.16 -24.15
C ILE A 110 -75.13 -20.88 -23.08
N ARG A 111 -75.50 -22.14 -22.73
CA ARG A 111 -74.71 -22.97 -21.81
C ARG A 111 -73.30 -23.21 -22.33
N LYS A 112 -73.15 -23.54 -23.61
CA LYS A 112 -71.84 -23.72 -24.25
C LYS A 112 -71.00 -22.44 -24.25
N LEU A 113 -71.60 -21.29 -24.54
CA LEU A 113 -70.92 -20.00 -24.45
C LEU A 113 -70.47 -19.69 -23.02
N LEU A 114 -71.31 -19.97 -22.02
CA LEU A 114 -70.97 -19.80 -20.62
C LEU A 114 -69.80 -20.70 -20.20
N GLU A 115 -69.78 -21.96 -20.62
CA GLU A 115 -68.66 -22.88 -20.34
C GLU A 115 -67.34 -22.38 -20.93
N VAL A 116 -67.36 -21.90 -22.17
CA VAL A 116 -66.17 -21.32 -22.82
C VAL A 116 -65.68 -20.09 -22.05
N GLU A 117 -66.58 -19.23 -21.60
CA GLU A 117 -66.21 -18.00 -20.89
C GLU A 117 -65.72 -18.27 -19.46
N VAL A 118 -66.28 -19.28 -18.79
CA VAL A 118 -65.79 -19.77 -17.50
C VAL A 118 -64.37 -20.30 -17.66
N GLU A 119 -64.07 -21.04 -18.73
CA GLU A 119 -62.73 -21.57 -18.96
C GLU A 119 -61.71 -20.46 -19.27
N LYS A 120 -62.07 -19.50 -20.12
CA LYS A 120 -61.23 -18.30 -20.35
C LYS A 120 -60.96 -17.52 -19.08
N ASN A 121 -61.95 -17.35 -18.20
CA ASN A 121 -61.76 -16.64 -16.92
C ASN A 121 -60.81 -17.39 -15.99
N LYS A 122 -60.82 -18.73 -15.98
CA LYS A 122 -59.83 -19.51 -15.24
C LYS A 122 -58.41 -19.29 -15.80
N GLU A 123 -58.24 -19.33 -17.11
CA GLU A 123 -56.94 -19.05 -17.76
C GLU A 123 -56.44 -17.64 -17.43
N LEU A 124 -57.32 -16.64 -17.54
CA LEU A 124 -57.01 -15.25 -17.17
C LEU A 124 -56.62 -15.11 -15.70
N SER A 125 -57.32 -15.79 -14.79
CA SER A 125 -56.97 -15.80 -13.36
C SER A 125 -55.59 -16.38 -13.12
N LYS A 126 -55.24 -17.46 -13.84
CA LYS A 126 -53.91 -18.09 -13.74
C LYS A 126 -52.81 -17.17 -14.26
N ILE A 127 -53.02 -16.54 -15.42
CA ILE A 127 -52.08 -15.56 -15.99
C ILE A 127 -51.91 -14.37 -15.04
N TYR A 128 -52.99 -13.89 -14.43
CA TYR A 128 -52.94 -12.79 -13.47
C TYR A 128 -52.08 -13.16 -12.25
N GLU A 129 -52.26 -14.37 -11.71
CA GLU A 129 -51.49 -14.89 -10.59
C GLU A 129 -49.99 -15.03 -10.92
N GLU A 130 -49.67 -15.59 -12.10
CA GLU A 130 -48.31 -15.66 -12.63
C GLU A 130 -47.68 -14.26 -12.75
N LYS A 131 -48.41 -13.29 -13.32
CA LYS A 131 -47.91 -11.91 -13.48
C LYS A 131 -47.75 -11.18 -12.15
N THR A 132 -48.59 -11.45 -11.15
CA THR A 132 -48.39 -10.90 -9.80
C THR A 132 -47.14 -11.45 -9.14
N ASN A 133 -46.83 -12.74 -9.34
CA ASN A 133 -45.60 -13.36 -8.82
C ASN A 133 -44.36 -12.80 -9.52
N GLU A 134 -44.38 -12.67 -10.85
CA GLU A 134 -43.30 -12.02 -11.60
C GLU A 134 -43.05 -10.57 -11.12
N LYS A 135 -44.14 -9.81 -10.91
CA LYS A 135 -44.05 -8.44 -10.39
C LYS A 135 -43.36 -8.40 -9.02
N LEU A 136 -43.77 -9.28 -8.10
CA LEU A 136 -43.19 -9.36 -6.76
C LEU A 136 -41.69 -9.71 -6.83
N GLU A 137 -41.31 -10.62 -7.72
CA GLU A 137 -39.90 -11.00 -7.92
C GLU A 137 -39.07 -9.83 -8.45
N ILE A 138 -39.60 -9.06 -9.39
CA ILE A 138 -38.95 -7.85 -9.92
C ILE A 138 -38.82 -6.77 -8.83
N GLU A 139 -39.85 -6.55 -8.02
CA GLU A 139 -39.82 -5.59 -6.90
C GLU A 139 -38.75 -5.98 -5.87
N ASN A 140 -38.63 -7.27 -5.54
CA ASN A 140 -37.58 -7.76 -4.64
C ASN A 140 -36.18 -7.53 -5.23
N LYS A 141 -35.95 -7.89 -6.50
CA LYS A 141 -34.66 -7.65 -7.19
C LYS A 141 -34.33 -6.16 -7.25
N LEU A 142 -35.30 -5.30 -7.51
CA LEU A 142 -35.12 -3.85 -7.52
C LEU A 142 -34.70 -3.34 -6.14
N ASN A 143 -35.30 -3.87 -5.08
CA ASN A 143 -34.98 -3.48 -3.71
C ASN A 143 -33.56 -3.91 -3.31
N GLU A 144 -33.16 -5.14 -3.65
CA GLU A 144 -31.79 -5.64 -3.47
C GLU A 144 -30.77 -4.79 -4.23
N LEU A 145 -31.04 -4.49 -5.50
CA LEU A 145 -30.17 -3.65 -6.32
C LEU A 145 -30.02 -2.24 -5.73
N ASN A 146 -31.10 -1.64 -5.25
CA ASN A 146 -31.08 -0.33 -4.61
C ASN A 146 -30.26 -0.33 -3.31
N GLN A 147 -30.35 -1.39 -2.50
CA GLN A 147 -29.51 -1.53 -1.32
C GLN A 147 -28.03 -1.68 -1.68
N ALA A 148 -27.70 -2.49 -2.69
CA ALA A 148 -26.34 -2.65 -3.17
C ALA A 148 -25.76 -1.33 -3.71
N LEU A 149 -26.56 -0.57 -4.47
CA LEU A 149 -26.18 0.74 -5.01
C LEU A 149 -25.88 1.75 -3.89
N ARG A 150 -26.74 1.81 -2.86
CA ARG A 150 -26.53 2.67 -1.69
C ARG A 150 -25.25 2.33 -0.94
N LYS A 151 -24.98 1.02 -0.72
CA LYS A 151 -23.73 0.57 -0.08
C LYS A 151 -22.50 0.99 -0.89
N LYS A 152 -22.54 0.80 -2.21
CA LYS A 152 -21.45 1.22 -3.11
C LYS A 152 -21.23 2.73 -3.07
N TYR A 153 -22.29 3.52 -3.15
CA TYR A 153 -22.21 4.98 -3.09
C TYR A 153 -21.59 5.48 -1.79
N TRP A 154 -22.01 4.92 -0.65
CA TRP A 154 -21.41 5.23 0.65
C TRP A 154 -19.94 4.87 0.72
N ALA A 155 -19.56 3.69 0.21
CA ALA A 155 -18.16 3.27 0.16
C ALA A 155 -17.30 4.20 -0.72
N ASP A 156 -17.80 4.60 -1.89
CA ASP A 156 -17.08 5.50 -2.81
C ASP A 156 -16.96 6.93 -2.23
N SER A 157 -18.00 7.43 -1.56
CA SER A 157 -17.96 8.72 -0.86
C SER A 157 -16.96 8.72 0.31
N ALA A 158 -16.95 7.65 1.12
CA ALA A 158 -15.97 7.48 2.19
C ALA A 158 -14.53 7.41 1.65
N ARG A 159 -14.31 6.68 0.55
CA ARG A 159 -13.01 6.60 -0.13
C ARG A 159 -12.54 7.96 -0.62
N LEU A 160 -13.43 8.75 -1.22
CA LEU A 160 -13.09 10.09 -1.72
C LEU A 160 -12.70 11.04 -0.57
N SER A 161 -13.42 11.00 0.54
CA SER A 161 -13.10 11.77 1.75
C SER A 161 -11.72 11.39 2.32
N VAL A 162 -11.44 10.09 2.44
CA VAL A 162 -10.12 9.61 2.90
C VAL A 162 -9.02 10.02 1.92
N ALA A 163 -9.24 9.92 0.62
CA ALA A 163 -8.27 10.36 -0.39
C ALA A 163 -7.97 11.86 -0.29
N GLN A 164 -8.97 12.71 -0.06
CA GLN A 164 -8.79 14.14 0.15
C GLN A 164 -7.98 14.44 1.43
N GLN A 165 -8.24 13.72 2.52
CA GLN A 165 -7.47 13.85 3.76
C GLN A 165 -6.01 13.42 3.57
N ILE A 166 -5.76 12.33 2.84
CA ILE A 166 -4.41 11.88 2.51
C ILE A 166 -3.67 12.93 1.67
N GLU A 167 -4.34 13.55 0.69
CA GLU A 167 -3.73 14.58 -0.15
C GLU A 167 -3.33 15.82 0.67
N LEU A 168 -4.20 16.29 1.57
CA LEU A 168 -3.89 17.40 2.48
C LEU A 168 -2.71 17.06 3.41
N ALA A 169 -2.72 15.86 4.00
CA ALA A 169 -1.61 15.39 4.85
C ALA A 169 -0.29 15.30 4.07
N ASN A 170 -0.31 14.85 2.82
CA ASN A 170 0.87 14.82 1.95
C ASN A 170 1.42 16.23 1.67
N GLN A 171 0.54 17.21 1.44
CA GLN A 171 0.94 18.61 1.26
C GLN A 171 1.58 19.19 2.53
N GLU A 172 1.02 18.90 3.71
CA GLU A 172 1.61 19.29 4.98
C GLU A 172 2.98 18.65 5.19
N ILE A 173 3.10 17.33 5.01
CA ILE A 173 4.37 16.59 5.12
C ILE A 173 5.43 17.21 4.20
N LEU A 174 5.05 17.56 2.97
CA LEU A 174 5.97 18.22 2.02
C LEU A 174 6.42 19.58 2.54
N SER A 175 5.51 20.40 3.07
CA SER A 175 5.84 21.72 3.63
C SER A 175 6.79 21.61 4.83
N TRP A 176 6.57 20.64 5.72
CA TRP A 176 7.44 20.35 6.86
C TRP A 176 8.82 19.86 6.40
N LYS A 177 8.86 18.98 5.40
CA LYS A 177 10.11 18.50 4.81
C LYS A 177 10.95 19.66 4.25
N LEU A 178 10.35 20.61 3.53
CA LEU A 178 11.04 21.80 3.05
C LEU A 178 11.56 22.68 4.19
N ARG A 179 10.76 22.90 5.25
CA ARG A 179 11.16 23.71 6.41
C ARG A 179 12.34 23.09 7.16
N LEU A 180 12.30 21.79 7.40
CA LEU A 180 13.39 21.05 8.05
C LEU A 180 14.66 21.06 7.20
N GLN A 181 14.56 20.92 5.87
CA GLN A 181 15.70 21.03 4.97
C GLN A 181 16.36 22.41 5.06
N ARG A 182 15.57 23.50 5.07
CA ARG A 182 16.10 24.86 5.24
C ARG A 182 16.82 25.04 6.58
N GLN A 183 16.22 24.57 7.68
CA GLN A 183 16.85 24.64 9.01
C GLN A 183 18.14 23.83 9.08
N ALA A 184 18.17 22.61 8.51
CA ALA A 184 19.36 21.78 8.48
C ALA A 184 20.53 22.48 7.77
N ILE A 185 20.25 23.25 6.71
CA ILE A 185 21.26 24.04 6.03
C ILE A 185 21.77 25.20 6.89
N VAL A 186 20.88 25.97 7.50
CA VAL A 186 21.27 27.09 8.39
C VAL A 186 22.16 26.57 9.51
N VAL A 187 21.76 25.46 10.15
CA VAL A 187 22.54 24.80 11.20
C VAL A 187 23.89 24.32 10.65
N ASN A 188 23.95 23.72 9.47
CA ASN A 188 25.21 23.28 8.87
C ASN A 188 26.13 24.46 8.52
N ASN A 189 25.59 25.58 8.03
CA ASN A 189 26.38 26.78 7.75
C ASN A 189 26.89 27.42 9.04
N MET A 190 26.07 27.48 10.10
CA MET A 190 26.51 27.90 11.43
C MET A 190 27.60 26.97 11.98
N ARG A 191 27.43 25.64 11.86
CA ARG A 191 28.45 24.65 12.24
C ARG A 191 29.76 24.93 11.51
N LYS A 192 29.73 25.14 10.19
CA LYS A 192 30.91 25.47 9.39
C LYS A 192 31.58 26.74 9.89
N LYS A 193 30.81 27.81 10.11
CA LYS A 193 31.35 29.08 10.59
C LYS A 193 32.01 28.94 11.96
N LEU A 194 31.28 28.41 12.95
CA LEU A 194 31.78 28.22 14.32
C LEU A 194 32.98 27.29 14.37
N PHE A 195 32.95 26.19 13.60
CA PHE A 195 34.06 25.27 13.51
C PHE A 195 35.31 25.96 12.97
N ASN A 196 35.17 26.78 11.92
CA ASN A 196 36.32 27.48 11.36
C ASN A 196 36.84 28.60 12.27
N GLU A 197 35.97 29.34 12.95
CA GLU A 197 36.37 30.30 13.98
C GLU A 197 37.18 29.62 15.10
N LEU A 198 36.74 28.45 15.59
CA LEU A 198 37.50 27.66 16.56
C LEU A 198 38.87 27.24 16.03
N GLN A 199 38.95 26.82 14.78
CA GLN A 199 40.21 26.43 14.17
C GLN A 199 41.15 27.64 13.98
N ASP A 200 40.62 28.82 13.66
CA ASP A 200 41.39 30.05 13.47
C ASP A 200 41.91 30.58 14.83
N ILE A 201 41.13 30.46 15.91
CA ILE A 201 41.56 30.77 17.29
C ILE A 201 42.73 29.88 17.72
N ARG A 202 42.74 28.61 17.30
CA ARG A 202 43.87 27.68 17.52
C ARG A 202 45.08 27.95 16.61
N GLY A 203 45.01 28.95 15.74
CA GLY A 203 46.06 29.25 14.77
C GLY A 203 45.92 28.49 13.45
N ASN A 204 46.25 29.20 12.37
CA ASN A 204 46.24 28.66 11.01
C ASN A 204 47.37 27.67 10.75
N ILE A 205 48.51 27.83 11.44
CA ILE A 205 49.64 26.92 11.39
C ILE A 205 49.74 26.25 12.75
N ARG A 206 49.75 24.92 12.76
CA ARG A 206 49.95 24.11 13.96
C ARG A 206 51.13 23.19 13.78
N VAL A 207 51.94 23.05 14.82
CA VAL A 207 53.11 22.17 14.81
C VAL A 207 52.93 21.10 15.88
N PHE A 208 53.03 19.86 15.41
CA PHE A 208 52.91 18.66 16.21
C PHE A 208 54.25 17.95 16.23
N CYS A 209 54.71 17.52 17.40
CA CYS A 209 55.93 16.72 17.50
C CYS A 209 55.58 15.25 17.70
N ARG A 210 56.18 14.34 16.91
CA ARG A 210 56.04 12.90 17.08
C ARG A 210 57.38 12.27 17.43
N ILE A 211 57.43 11.61 18.58
CA ILE A 211 58.58 10.84 19.03
C ILE A 211 58.45 9.41 18.52
N LYS A 212 59.41 8.98 17.70
CA LYS A 212 59.45 7.61 17.21
C LYS A 212 59.70 6.61 18.36
N PRO A 213 58.97 5.50 18.44
CA PRO A 213 59.31 4.42 19.38
C PRO A 213 60.70 3.83 19.08
N PRO A 214 61.58 3.65 20.07
CA PRO A 214 62.87 2.99 19.86
C PRO A 214 62.65 1.51 19.54
N LYS A 215 63.48 0.94 18.66
CA LYS A 215 63.49 -0.52 18.48
C LYS A 215 64.02 -1.20 19.74
N SER A 216 63.69 -2.48 19.94
CA SER A 216 64.13 -3.26 21.12
C SER A 216 65.64 -3.20 21.38
N MET A 217 66.46 -3.19 20.33
CA MET A 217 67.93 -3.10 20.41
C MET A 217 68.46 -1.67 20.67
N GLU A 218 67.63 -0.63 20.53
CA GLU A 218 68.02 0.79 20.59
C GLU A 218 67.65 1.45 21.93
N GLN A 219 66.92 0.76 22.81
CA GLN A 219 66.40 1.31 24.07
C GLN A 219 67.51 1.86 24.98
N ASN A 220 68.65 1.18 25.05
CA ASN A 220 69.79 1.60 25.87
C ASN A 220 70.56 2.80 25.30
N SER A 221 70.27 3.21 24.06
CA SER A 221 70.94 4.32 23.35
C SER A 221 70.00 5.51 23.14
N CYS A 222 68.97 5.65 23.97
CA CYS A 222 68.02 6.76 23.88
C CYS A 222 68.50 8.01 24.63
N ILE A 223 68.16 9.19 24.09
CA ILE A 223 68.33 10.48 24.74
C ILE A 223 67.39 10.57 25.94
N GLN A 224 67.82 11.23 27.01
CA GLN A 224 66.94 11.57 28.10
C GLN A 224 66.09 12.79 27.71
N TYR A 225 64.77 12.65 27.80
CA TYR A 225 63.83 13.74 27.55
C TYR A 225 62.65 13.66 28.52
N GLU A 226 61.96 14.77 28.67
CA GLU A 226 60.75 14.92 29.48
C GLU A 226 59.69 15.64 28.65
N VAL A 227 58.47 15.11 28.66
CA VAL A 227 57.30 15.74 28.06
C VAL A 227 56.43 16.25 29.21
N SER A 228 56.00 17.51 29.14
CA SER A 228 55.12 18.09 30.16
C SER A 228 53.76 17.37 30.23
N GLU A 229 53.07 17.46 31.36
CA GLU A 229 51.77 16.80 31.60
C GLU A 229 50.71 17.21 30.57
N ASP A 230 50.73 18.45 30.10
CA ASP A 230 49.85 18.97 29.06
C ASP A 230 50.26 18.57 27.64
N SER A 231 51.33 17.77 27.48
CA SER A 231 51.87 17.33 26.20
C SER A 231 52.25 18.47 25.24
N SER A 232 52.55 19.67 25.74
CA SER A 232 52.89 20.84 24.91
C SER A 232 54.40 21.13 24.85
N THR A 233 55.17 20.72 25.85
CA THR A 233 56.58 21.08 26.00
C THR A 233 57.49 19.86 26.08
N LEU A 234 58.48 19.80 25.19
CA LEU A 234 59.52 18.77 25.14
C LEU A 234 60.84 19.33 25.65
N THR A 235 61.37 18.76 26.71
CA THR A 235 62.67 19.15 27.29
C THR A 235 63.68 18.02 27.13
N ILE A 236 64.77 18.28 26.39
CA ILE A 236 65.88 17.34 26.22
C ILE A 236 66.88 17.57 27.36
N LYS A 237 67.24 16.51 28.10
CA LYS A 237 68.16 16.56 29.24
C LYS A 237 69.60 16.23 28.81
N ASN A 238 70.57 16.84 29.49
CA ASN A 238 71.98 16.53 29.30
C ASN A 238 72.46 15.52 30.36
N ASN A 239 72.90 14.34 29.92
CA ASN A 239 73.36 13.25 30.80
C ASN A 239 74.55 13.64 31.70
N SER A 240 75.31 14.70 31.37
CA SER A 240 76.57 15.04 32.06
C SER A 240 76.47 16.13 33.14
N ARG A 241 75.37 16.90 33.21
CA ARG A 241 75.31 18.10 34.08
C ARG A 241 73.98 18.33 34.82
N GLY A 242 72.99 17.45 34.68
CA GLY A 242 71.67 17.65 35.30
C GLY A 242 70.86 18.86 34.78
N SER A 243 71.43 19.67 33.89
CA SER A 243 70.79 20.83 33.26
C SER A 243 70.06 20.45 31.97
N SER A 244 68.90 21.06 31.71
CA SER A 244 68.20 20.97 30.43
C SER A 244 69.07 21.47 29.27
N LEU A 245 69.23 20.67 28.22
CA LEU A 245 70.00 21.05 27.02
C LEU A 245 69.21 22.04 26.15
N SER A 246 67.92 21.77 25.94
CA SER A 246 67.00 22.61 25.16
C SER A 246 65.56 22.23 25.49
N SER A 247 64.66 23.21 25.47
CA SER A 247 63.21 23.01 25.64
C SER A 247 62.47 23.62 24.46
N PHE A 248 61.45 22.92 23.96
CA PHE A 248 60.67 23.29 22.78
C PHE A 248 59.18 23.15 23.06
N LYS A 249 58.40 24.16 22.69
CA LYS A 249 56.94 24.16 22.84
C LYS A 249 56.26 23.97 21.48
N PHE A 250 55.24 23.13 21.44
CA PHE A 250 54.43 22.78 20.27
C PHE A 250 52.95 22.75 20.64
N ASP A 251 52.07 22.63 19.65
CA ASP A 251 50.62 22.47 19.90
C ASP A 251 50.32 21.15 20.60
N TYR A 252 51.02 20.08 20.23
CA TYR A 252 50.91 18.79 20.88
C TYR A 252 52.14 17.89 20.59
N ILE A 253 52.48 17.03 21.55
CA ILE A 253 53.61 16.10 21.48
C ILE A 253 53.07 14.67 21.63
N PHE A 254 53.15 13.91 20.54
CA PHE A 254 52.89 12.48 20.51
C PHE A 254 54.11 11.72 21.06
N SER A 255 53.92 11.04 22.18
CA SER A 255 54.94 10.22 22.82
C SER A 255 55.16 8.91 22.05
N THR A 256 56.08 8.08 22.53
CA THR A 256 56.37 6.77 21.93
C THR A 256 55.22 5.77 22.06
N SER A 257 54.21 6.03 22.90
CA SER A 257 53.02 5.18 23.02
C SER A 257 51.88 5.59 22.09
N SER A 258 51.96 6.77 21.46
CA SER A 258 50.89 7.27 20.59
C SER A 258 50.75 6.44 19.31
N LEU A 259 49.53 5.97 19.06
CA LEU A 259 49.16 5.18 17.90
C LEU A 259 48.90 6.07 16.67
N GLN A 260 48.80 5.44 15.50
CA GLN A 260 48.43 6.12 14.25
C GLN A 260 47.03 6.74 14.30
N GLU A 261 46.14 6.15 15.10
CA GLU A 261 44.79 6.63 15.34
C GLU A 261 44.78 7.93 16.14
N ASP A 262 45.45 7.96 17.29
CA ASP A 262 45.58 9.14 18.14
C ASP A 262 46.09 10.36 17.36
N ILE A 263 47.10 10.14 16.51
CA ILE A 263 47.68 11.20 15.66
C ILE A 263 46.67 11.69 14.63
N PHE A 264 45.88 10.78 14.07
CA PHE A 264 44.87 11.13 13.10
C PHE A 264 43.70 11.88 13.75
N GLU A 265 43.26 11.49 14.95
CA GLU A 265 42.16 12.15 15.65
C GLU A 265 42.43 13.64 15.87
N GLU A 266 43.62 13.99 16.34
CA GLU A 266 44.02 15.39 16.53
C GLU A 266 44.02 16.21 15.22
N ILE A 267 44.44 15.59 14.12
CA ILE A 267 44.59 16.26 12.81
C ILE A 267 43.31 16.21 11.98
N SER A 268 42.40 15.28 12.29
CA SER A 268 41.15 15.05 11.54
C SER A 268 40.29 16.31 11.45
N GLN A 269 40.32 17.15 12.48
CA GLN A 269 39.59 18.42 12.53
C GLN A 269 40.09 19.41 11.46
N LEU A 270 41.40 19.44 11.20
CA LEU A 270 41.94 20.26 10.12
C LEU A 270 41.51 19.71 8.76
N ILE A 271 41.55 18.39 8.58
CA ILE A 271 41.11 17.74 7.34
C ILE A 271 39.63 18.00 7.06
N GLN A 272 38.77 18.04 8.08
CA GLN A 272 37.36 18.39 7.93
C GLN A 272 37.16 19.81 7.37
N SER A 273 38.06 20.74 7.68
CA SER A 273 38.00 22.11 7.14
C SER A 273 38.13 22.14 5.61
N ALA A 274 38.75 21.11 5.00
CA ALA A 274 38.81 20.98 3.55
C ALA A 274 37.40 20.83 2.96
N LEU A 275 36.53 20.03 3.57
CA LEU A 275 35.14 19.88 3.12
C LEU A 275 34.27 21.10 3.38
N ASP A 276 34.71 21.98 4.29
CA ASP A 276 34.05 23.25 4.58
C ASP A 276 34.52 24.39 3.65
N GLY A 277 35.51 24.15 2.78
CA GLY A 277 35.96 25.10 1.75
C GLY A 277 37.30 25.79 2.01
N TYR A 278 38.05 25.33 3.00
CA TYR A 278 39.36 25.88 3.34
C TYR A 278 40.45 25.04 2.70
N ASN A 279 41.54 25.66 2.24
CA ASN A 279 42.70 24.89 1.85
C ASN A 279 43.31 24.27 3.11
N VAL A 280 43.74 23.02 3.01
CA VAL A 280 44.34 22.30 4.13
C VAL A 280 45.65 21.69 3.67
N CYS A 281 46.68 21.83 4.47
CA CYS A 281 47.97 21.22 4.21
C CYS A 281 48.45 20.47 5.43
N VAL A 282 48.82 19.21 5.26
CA VAL A 282 49.50 18.45 6.30
C VAL A 282 50.80 17.94 5.75
N PHE A 283 51.91 18.29 6.38
CA PHE A 283 53.24 17.86 5.94
C PHE A 283 54.07 17.27 7.07
N SER A 284 54.77 16.17 6.78
CA SER A 284 55.75 15.55 7.67
C SER A 284 57.16 16.07 7.41
N TYR A 285 57.91 16.36 8.47
CA TYR A 285 59.27 16.89 8.44
C TYR A 285 60.17 16.19 9.45
N GLY A 286 61.44 16.00 9.11
CA GLY A 286 62.44 15.39 9.99
C GLY A 286 63.46 14.57 9.22
N GLN A 287 64.46 14.03 9.92
CA GLN A 287 65.51 13.22 9.28
C GLN A 287 64.98 11.93 8.67
N THR A 288 65.76 11.31 7.79
CA THR A 288 65.51 9.95 7.33
C THR A 288 65.47 8.96 8.49
N GLY A 289 64.50 8.05 8.44
CA GLY A 289 64.28 7.04 9.47
C GLY A 289 63.54 7.52 10.74
N SER A 290 63.14 8.80 10.83
CA SER A 290 62.40 9.32 12.00
C SER A 290 60.90 8.97 12.03
N GLY A 291 60.35 8.38 10.97
CA GLY A 291 58.95 7.92 10.94
C GLY A 291 57.98 8.76 10.10
N LYS A 292 58.47 9.68 9.25
CA LYS A 292 57.66 10.49 8.33
C LYS A 292 56.72 9.66 7.45
N THR A 293 57.30 8.78 6.63
CA THR A 293 56.54 7.92 5.71
C THR A 293 55.62 6.93 6.44
N TYR A 294 56.03 6.42 7.61
CA TYR A 294 55.15 5.60 8.44
C TYR A 294 53.95 6.41 8.94
N THR A 295 54.12 7.67 9.33
CA THR A 295 53.00 8.54 9.73
C THR A 295 52.05 8.84 8.57
N MET A 296 52.60 9.17 7.40
CA MET A 296 51.79 9.59 6.25
C MET A 296 51.07 8.41 5.58
N MET A 297 51.78 7.31 5.34
CA MET A 297 51.27 6.15 4.61
C MET A 297 50.90 5.00 5.55
N GLY A 298 51.79 4.68 6.49
CA GLY A 298 51.61 3.60 7.46
C GLY A 298 51.62 2.20 6.86
N GLY A 299 51.15 1.25 7.65
CA GLY A 299 50.90 -0.13 7.26
C GLY A 299 49.45 -0.36 6.84
N THR A 300 48.98 -1.59 6.97
CA THR A 300 47.57 -1.96 6.77
C THR A 300 46.82 -2.04 8.10
N GLY A 301 45.49 -2.05 8.06
CA GLY A 301 44.66 -2.17 9.26
C GLY A 301 44.88 -1.00 10.24
N ASN A 302 45.21 -1.31 11.50
CA ASN A 302 45.39 -0.32 12.56
C ASN A 302 46.62 0.57 12.33
N ASP A 303 47.62 0.08 11.59
CA ASP A 303 48.84 0.82 11.25
C ASP A 303 48.66 1.81 10.09
N ALA A 304 47.46 1.87 9.48
CA ALA A 304 47.16 2.80 8.40
C ALA A 304 47.49 4.24 8.81
N GLY A 305 48.25 4.93 7.97
CA GLY A 305 48.72 6.29 8.23
C GLY A 305 47.66 7.37 7.95
N MET A 306 48.14 8.61 7.92
CA MET A 306 47.33 9.81 7.72
C MET A 306 46.55 9.83 6.41
N ILE A 307 47.19 9.47 5.29
CA ILE A 307 46.57 9.51 3.97
C ILE A 307 45.36 8.56 3.88
N PRO A 308 45.48 7.24 4.14
CA PRO A 308 44.33 6.34 4.06
C PRO A 308 43.22 6.70 5.07
N ARG A 309 43.57 7.19 6.27
CA ARG A 309 42.57 7.64 7.27
C ARG A 309 41.85 8.92 6.83
N ALA A 310 42.57 9.90 6.28
CA ALA A 310 42.01 11.15 5.74
C ALA A 310 41.01 10.87 4.63
N LEU A 311 41.35 9.93 3.73
CA LEU A 311 40.48 9.53 2.63
C LEU A 311 39.20 8.86 3.13
N LYS A 312 39.32 7.96 4.11
CA LYS A 312 38.16 7.31 4.75
C LYS A 312 37.23 8.35 5.38
N LEU A 313 37.77 9.34 6.09
CA LEU A 313 37.00 10.43 6.68
C LEU A 313 36.30 11.27 5.62
N ILE A 314 37.02 11.70 4.58
CA ILE A 314 36.48 12.56 3.51
C ILE A 314 35.31 11.89 2.80
N PHE A 315 35.51 10.66 2.33
CA PHE A 315 34.44 9.95 1.61
C PHE A 315 33.29 9.54 2.53
N GLY A 316 33.54 9.31 3.82
CA GLY A 316 32.49 9.11 4.82
C GLY A 316 31.60 10.34 4.96
N ILE A 317 32.20 11.52 5.11
CA ILE A 317 31.46 12.80 5.20
C ILE A 317 30.74 13.15 3.89
N ILE A 318 31.38 12.93 2.73
CA ILE A 318 30.77 13.15 1.41
C ILE A 318 29.50 12.30 1.26
N SER A 319 29.56 11.03 1.63
CA SER A 319 28.43 10.10 1.54
C SER A 319 27.26 10.56 2.43
N GLY A 320 27.53 10.95 3.68
CA GLY A 320 26.50 11.47 4.59
C GLY A 320 25.92 12.82 4.15
N ASN A 321 26.72 13.66 3.47
CA ASN A 321 26.25 14.93 2.95
C ASN A 321 25.42 14.80 1.66
N LYS A 322 25.48 13.67 0.96
CA LYS A 322 24.66 13.39 -0.22
C LYS A 322 23.17 13.38 0.10
N GLU A 323 22.79 12.77 1.22
CA GLU A 323 21.40 12.79 1.73
C GLU A 323 20.91 14.19 2.08
N ARG A 324 21.85 15.10 2.38
CA ARG A 324 21.59 16.52 2.66
C ARG A 324 21.57 17.39 1.40
N GLY A 325 21.68 16.80 0.21
CA GLY A 325 21.61 17.50 -1.07
C GLY A 325 22.93 18.08 -1.58
N TRP A 326 24.07 17.72 -0.99
CA TRP A 326 25.38 18.11 -1.53
C TRP A 326 25.89 17.10 -2.54
N GLU A 327 26.48 17.62 -3.62
CA GLU A 327 27.23 16.85 -4.59
C GLU A 327 28.67 17.29 -4.61
N TYR A 328 29.58 16.32 -4.45
CA TYR A 328 31.00 16.57 -4.46
C TYR A 328 31.64 15.95 -5.70
N SER A 329 32.58 16.68 -6.28
CA SER A 329 33.55 16.19 -7.25
C SER A 329 34.92 16.28 -6.59
N VAL A 330 35.63 15.15 -6.55
CA VAL A 330 36.98 15.06 -5.97
C VAL A 330 37.94 14.64 -7.06
N MET A 331 38.98 15.43 -7.28
CA MET A 331 40.08 15.12 -8.18
C MET A 331 41.36 14.89 -7.37
N CYS A 332 42.08 13.82 -7.70
CA CYS A 332 43.33 13.46 -7.05
C CYS A 332 44.50 13.65 -8.01
N SER A 333 45.58 14.25 -7.51
CA SER A 333 46.88 14.33 -8.18
C SER A 333 47.98 13.89 -7.23
N ALA A 334 48.98 13.17 -7.73
CA ALA A 334 50.14 12.74 -6.96
C ALA A 334 51.42 13.14 -7.70
N ILE A 335 52.28 13.91 -7.04
CA ILE A 335 53.54 14.40 -7.61
C ILE A 335 54.72 14.12 -6.70
N GLU A 336 55.88 13.99 -7.32
CA GLU A 336 57.17 13.93 -6.66
C GLU A 336 57.99 15.16 -7.05
N ILE A 337 58.57 15.86 -6.08
CA ILE A 337 59.60 16.86 -6.33
C ILE A 337 60.95 16.24 -5.99
N TYR A 338 61.79 16.12 -7.01
CA TYR A 338 63.12 15.55 -6.89
C TYR A 338 64.07 16.34 -7.76
N ASN A 339 65.21 16.74 -7.21
CA ASN A 339 66.21 17.51 -7.95
C ASN A 339 65.62 18.77 -8.62
N GLU A 340 64.75 19.50 -7.90
CA GLU A 340 63.99 20.66 -8.39
C GLU A 340 63.16 20.41 -9.67
N THR A 341 62.86 19.15 -9.97
CA THR A 341 61.99 18.72 -11.06
C THR A 341 60.72 18.09 -10.50
N ILE A 342 59.57 18.47 -11.07
CA ILE A 342 58.26 17.91 -10.70
C ILE A 342 58.00 16.70 -11.58
N ARG A 343 57.65 15.55 -10.99
CA ARG A 343 57.27 14.34 -11.72
C ARG A 343 55.86 13.94 -11.33
N ASP A 344 55.06 13.60 -12.34
CA ASP A 344 53.74 12.99 -12.17
C ASP A 344 53.91 11.52 -11.76
N LEU A 345 53.31 11.14 -10.63
CA LEU A 345 53.35 9.79 -10.09
C LEU A 345 52.16 8.92 -10.55
N ILE A 346 51.13 9.52 -11.16
CA ILE A 346 49.95 8.79 -11.64
C ILE A 346 50.14 8.34 -13.08
N SER A 347 50.56 9.26 -13.95
CA SER A 347 50.86 8.95 -15.35
C SER A 347 52.27 9.40 -15.70
N PRO A 348 53.27 8.51 -15.65
CA PRO A 348 54.67 8.86 -15.93
C PRO A 348 54.95 9.18 -17.42
N LYS A 349 53.92 9.33 -18.26
CA LYS A 349 54.07 9.81 -19.65
C LYS A 349 54.47 11.29 -19.60
N GLN A 350 55.68 11.60 -20.07
CA GLN A 350 56.29 12.92 -20.01
C GLN A 350 55.44 14.00 -20.68
N LYS A 351 54.62 14.69 -19.88
CA LYS A 351 54.22 16.06 -20.14
C LYS A 351 55.22 16.99 -19.46
N HIS A 352 55.52 18.13 -20.06
CA HIS A 352 56.38 19.13 -19.42
C HIS A 352 55.64 19.71 -18.20
N THR A 353 56.03 19.25 -17.01
CA THR A 353 55.45 19.65 -15.72
C THR A 353 56.11 20.92 -15.22
N GLU A 354 55.30 21.93 -14.92
CA GLU A 354 55.81 23.21 -14.43
C GLU A 354 54.87 23.82 -13.39
N VAL A 355 55.43 24.30 -12.28
CA VAL A 355 54.72 25.15 -11.32
C VAL A 355 54.85 26.61 -11.73
N ARG A 356 53.70 27.28 -11.87
CA ARG A 356 53.58 28.69 -12.24
C ARG A 356 52.67 29.39 -11.23
N LEU A 357 52.83 30.71 -11.13
CA LEU A 357 51.87 31.55 -10.42
C LEU A 357 50.88 32.10 -11.45
N ASP A 358 49.59 32.00 -11.15
CA ASP A 358 48.56 32.62 -11.99
C ASP A 358 48.49 34.14 -11.78
N GLN A 359 47.58 34.80 -12.50
CA GLN A 359 47.37 36.25 -12.41
C GLN A 359 46.89 36.70 -11.02
N SER A 360 46.25 35.81 -10.24
CA SER A 360 45.83 36.06 -8.87
C SER A 360 46.96 35.84 -7.85
N GLY A 361 48.13 35.39 -8.30
CA GLY A 361 49.25 35.02 -7.46
C GLY A 361 49.13 33.63 -6.81
N CYS A 362 48.12 32.83 -7.19
CA CYS A 362 47.91 31.46 -6.74
C CYS A 362 48.86 30.51 -7.47
N SER A 363 49.41 29.53 -6.76
CA SER A 363 50.31 28.53 -7.35
C SER A 363 49.55 27.42 -8.05
N ILE A 364 49.90 27.15 -9.30
CA ILE A 364 49.30 26.11 -10.13
C ILE A 364 50.41 25.24 -10.70
N VAL A 365 50.28 23.92 -10.50
CA VAL A 365 51.14 22.94 -11.17
C VAL A 365 50.46 22.51 -12.47
N THR A 366 51.12 22.73 -13.59
CA THR A 366 50.65 22.38 -14.93
C THR A 366 51.32 21.10 -15.43
N GLY A 367 50.68 20.39 -16.34
CA GLY A 367 51.20 19.14 -16.92
C GLY A 367 51.06 17.91 -16.03
N VAL A 368 50.35 18.01 -14.90
CA VAL A 368 50.07 16.90 -13.99
C VAL A 368 48.76 16.20 -14.35
N SER A 369 48.70 14.89 -14.15
CA SER A 369 47.44 14.14 -14.27
C SER A 369 46.55 14.38 -13.05
N GLU A 370 45.30 14.74 -13.31
CA GLU A 370 44.24 14.83 -12.31
C GLU A 370 43.21 13.76 -12.63
N VAL A 371 42.97 12.86 -11.67
CA VAL A 371 42.03 11.74 -11.83
C VAL A 371 40.84 11.95 -10.91
N VAL A 372 39.63 11.85 -11.47
CA VAL A 372 38.40 11.88 -10.67
C VAL A 372 38.33 10.63 -9.81
N VAL A 373 38.07 10.81 -8.52
CA VAL A 373 37.99 9.73 -7.53
C VAL A 373 36.64 9.76 -6.83
N ASN A 374 35.95 8.62 -6.79
CA ASN A 374 34.58 8.53 -6.28
C ASN A 374 34.51 7.81 -4.93
N ASN A 375 35.55 7.06 -4.57
CA ASN A 375 35.60 6.29 -3.34
C ASN A 375 37.05 6.14 -2.84
N VAL A 376 37.19 5.60 -1.62
CA VAL A 376 38.48 5.35 -0.97
C VAL A 376 39.35 4.37 -1.79
N GLN A 377 38.75 3.40 -2.47
CA GLN A 377 39.45 2.39 -3.26
C GLN A 377 40.13 3.00 -4.50
N ASP A 378 39.47 3.95 -5.18
CA ASP A 378 40.05 4.67 -6.33
C ASP A 378 41.34 5.37 -5.91
N VAL A 379 41.33 6.04 -4.76
CA VAL A 379 42.53 6.72 -4.26
C VAL A 379 43.59 5.73 -3.79
N ASN A 380 43.21 4.64 -3.12
CA ASN A 380 44.15 3.58 -2.77
C ASN A 380 44.84 2.98 -4.00
N ASN A 381 44.14 2.86 -5.13
CA ASN A 381 44.73 2.43 -6.40
C ASN A 381 45.73 3.47 -6.92
N ILE A 382 45.40 4.77 -6.84
CA ILE A 382 46.34 5.86 -7.18
C ILE A 382 47.57 5.82 -6.28
N LEU A 383 47.42 5.57 -4.97
CA LEU A 383 48.56 5.44 -4.04
C LEU A 383 49.46 4.26 -4.42
N LYS A 384 48.88 3.11 -4.77
CA LYS A 384 49.65 1.94 -5.24
C LYS A 384 50.42 2.24 -6.53
N VAL A 385 49.77 2.88 -7.50
CA VAL A 385 50.42 3.30 -8.76
C VAL A 385 51.54 4.29 -8.46
N SER A 386 51.27 5.30 -7.63
CA SER A 386 52.24 6.34 -7.26
C SER A 386 53.46 5.76 -6.56
N GLN A 387 53.25 4.81 -5.64
CA GLN A 387 54.33 4.08 -4.98
C GLN A 387 55.12 3.22 -5.96
N LYS A 388 54.44 2.53 -6.88
CA LYS A 388 55.11 1.73 -7.92
C LYS A 388 55.94 2.60 -8.86
N SER A 389 55.42 3.73 -9.33
CA SER A 389 56.18 4.67 -10.17
C SER A 389 57.36 5.29 -9.43
N ARG A 390 57.20 5.57 -8.12
CA ARG A 390 58.31 5.99 -7.25
C ARG A 390 59.36 4.89 -7.10
N ALA A 391 58.94 3.62 -7.04
CA ALA A 391 59.78 2.43 -6.94
C ALA A 391 60.39 1.95 -8.27
N GLU A 392 59.79 2.17 -9.43
CA GLU A 392 60.42 1.79 -10.71
C GLU A 392 61.58 2.73 -11.06
N ALA A 393 61.54 3.95 -10.53
CA ALA A 393 62.62 4.89 -10.63
C ALA A 393 63.75 4.64 -9.58
N TYR A 394 63.60 3.61 -8.73
CA TYR A 394 64.52 3.13 -7.67
C TYR A 394 65.65 2.24 -8.20
N THR A 395 65.46 1.53 -9.32
CA THR A 395 66.43 0.56 -9.85
C THR A 395 67.72 1.18 -10.40
N LYS A 396 67.87 2.51 -10.35
CA LYS A 396 69.11 3.23 -10.74
C LYS A 396 69.93 3.84 -9.59
N CYS A 397 69.44 3.98 -8.36
CA CYS A 397 70.24 4.46 -7.21
C CYS A 397 69.48 4.33 -5.86
N ASN A 398 70.19 3.98 -4.78
CA ASN A 398 69.75 3.77 -3.39
C ASN A 398 68.56 4.63 -2.87
N GLU A 399 67.78 4.05 -1.94
CA GLU A 399 66.84 4.68 -0.97
C GLU A 399 66.31 6.08 -1.35
N ARG A 400 65.41 6.16 -2.35
CA ARG A 400 64.89 7.44 -2.88
C ARG A 400 63.74 8.07 -2.09
N SER A 401 63.05 7.32 -1.23
CA SER A 401 61.93 7.87 -0.43
C SER A 401 62.38 8.96 0.54
N SER A 402 63.62 8.90 1.01
CA SER A 402 64.27 9.93 1.83
C SER A 402 64.74 11.16 1.04
N ARG A 403 64.80 11.06 -0.29
CA ARG A 403 65.49 12.04 -1.15
C ARG A 403 64.57 12.83 -2.08
N SER A 404 63.27 12.62 -1.94
CA SER A 404 62.24 13.24 -2.77
C SER A 404 61.06 13.66 -1.91
N HIS A 405 60.44 14.78 -2.25
CA HIS A 405 59.19 15.22 -1.61
C HIS A 405 58.01 14.58 -2.33
N SER A 406 57.15 13.88 -1.61
CA SER A 406 55.92 13.30 -2.16
C SER A 406 54.73 14.16 -1.77
N ILE A 407 53.91 14.55 -2.74
CA ILE A 407 52.77 15.44 -2.52
C ILE A 407 51.54 14.79 -3.15
N ILE A 408 50.52 14.52 -2.35
CA ILE A 408 49.21 14.07 -2.80
C ILE A 408 48.22 15.20 -2.54
N GLN A 409 47.49 15.59 -3.58
CA GLN A 409 46.50 16.66 -3.49
C GLN A 409 45.13 16.14 -3.89
N LEU A 410 44.13 16.49 -3.07
CA LEU A 410 42.73 16.30 -3.37
C LEU A 410 42.09 17.67 -3.57
N LYS A 411 41.69 17.96 -4.81
CA LYS A 411 40.85 19.11 -5.12
C LYS A 411 39.41 18.70 -4.91
N ILE A 412 38.74 19.36 -3.97
CA ILE A 412 37.37 19.05 -3.57
C ILE A 412 36.48 20.20 -4.02
N SER A 413 35.49 19.90 -4.84
CA SER A 413 34.46 20.84 -5.27
C SER A 413 33.09 20.34 -4.83
N GLY A 414 32.38 21.10 -4.01
CA GLY A 414 31.02 20.78 -3.55
C GLY A 414 29.99 21.76 -4.10
N LYS A 415 28.83 21.28 -4.55
CA LYS A 415 27.67 22.11 -4.93
C LYS A 415 26.41 21.56 -4.27
N HIS A 416 25.55 22.45 -3.77
CA HIS A 416 24.28 22.04 -3.20
C HIS A 416 23.18 22.01 -4.27
N LYS A 417 22.47 20.90 -4.41
CA LYS A 417 21.32 20.71 -5.31
C LYS A 417 20.01 21.32 -4.78
N GLY A 418 20.09 22.36 -3.96
CA GLY A 418 18.92 22.94 -3.31
C GLY A 418 17.90 23.52 -4.30
N PHE A 419 16.65 23.62 -3.88
CA PHE A 419 15.58 24.28 -4.67
C PHE A 419 15.71 25.81 -4.69
N ASP A 420 16.43 26.36 -3.72
CA ASP A 420 16.63 27.81 -3.59
C ASP A 420 17.84 28.27 -4.42
N GLU A 421 17.71 29.43 -5.09
CA GLU A 421 18.79 30.02 -5.87
C GLU A 421 20.00 30.41 -5.01
N GLU A 422 19.79 30.88 -3.78
CA GLU A 422 20.91 31.17 -2.87
C GLU A 422 21.65 29.90 -2.46
N LEU A 423 20.92 28.79 -2.32
CA LEU A 423 21.52 27.50 -2.00
C LEU A 423 22.33 26.93 -3.16
N ARG A 424 21.90 27.14 -4.40
CA ARG A 424 22.67 26.73 -5.59
C ARG A 424 23.94 27.55 -5.79
N LYS A 425 23.97 28.79 -5.31
CA LYS A 425 25.16 29.65 -5.30
C LYS A 425 26.21 29.21 -4.28
N ALA A 426 25.83 28.41 -3.27
CA ALA A 426 26.79 27.85 -2.31
C ALA A 426 27.66 26.76 -2.98
N SER A 427 28.76 27.18 -3.59
CA SER A 427 29.83 26.31 -4.08
C SER A 427 31.00 26.31 -3.12
N ILE A 428 31.53 25.13 -2.85
CA ILE A 428 32.72 24.91 -2.04
C ILE A 428 33.83 24.48 -2.97
N SER A 429 35.01 25.09 -2.83
CA SER A 429 36.22 24.66 -3.54
C SER A 429 37.39 24.74 -2.60
N SER A 430 38.13 23.64 -2.46
CA SER A 430 39.29 23.56 -1.58
C SER A 430 40.30 22.55 -2.10
N THR A 431 41.53 22.65 -1.59
CA THR A 431 42.58 21.66 -1.81
C THR A 431 43.08 21.12 -0.48
N LEU A 432 43.03 19.80 -0.30
CA LEU A 432 43.77 19.10 0.74
C LEU A 432 45.10 18.62 0.17
N SER A 433 46.21 19.07 0.74
CA SER A 433 47.57 18.64 0.39
C SER A 433 48.16 17.81 1.52
N LEU A 434 48.53 16.56 1.22
CA LEU A 434 49.18 15.63 2.14
C LEU A 434 50.59 15.37 1.63
N ILE A 435 51.59 15.76 2.43
CA ILE A 435 52.97 15.91 1.96
C ILE A 435 53.93 15.12 2.84
N ASP A 436 54.75 14.28 2.22
CA ASP A 436 55.89 13.60 2.85
C ASP A 436 57.18 14.24 2.34
N LEU A 437 57.79 15.10 3.17
CA LEU A 437 59.03 15.78 2.78
C LEU A 437 60.23 14.82 2.82
N ALA A 438 61.25 15.15 2.05
CA ALA A 438 62.55 14.51 2.10
C ALA A 438 63.21 14.65 3.49
N GLY A 439 64.24 13.84 3.74
CA GLY A 439 65.05 13.90 4.95
C GLY A 439 65.72 15.27 5.13
N SER A 440 65.72 15.76 6.36
CA SER A 440 66.33 17.04 6.73
C SER A 440 67.80 16.94 7.17
N GLU A 441 68.41 15.76 7.06
CA GLU A 441 69.78 15.53 7.50
C GLU A 441 70.82 16.30 6.66
N ARG A 442 71.91 16.73 7.33
CA ARG A 442 72.99 17.50 6.69
C ARG A 442 73.95 16.62 5.89
N VAL A 443 74.49 17.20 4.82
CA VAL A 443 75.43 16.56 3.89
C VAL A 443 76.70 16.04 4.58
N ASP A 444 77.19 16.76 5.60
CA ASP A 444 78.50 16.53 6.23
C ASP A 444 78.64 15.13 6.87
N LYS A 445 77.54 14.49 7.26
CA LYS A 445 77.53 13.13 7.83
C LYS A 445 77.48 12.00 6.80
N SER A 446 77.22 12.32 5.53
CA SER A 446 76.86 11.31 4.53
C SER A 446 78.07 10.71 3.79
N GLY A 447 79.21 11.41 3.74
CA GLY A 447 80.42 10.94 3.05
C GLY A 447 80.24 10.80 1.53
N VAL A 448 79.21 11.43 0.95
CA VAL A 448 78.75 11.20 -0.42
C VAL A 448 79.48 12.08 -1.43
N SER A 449 79.93 11.49 -2.55
CA SER A 449 80.60 12.19 -3.66
C SER A 449 79.81 12.08 -4.99
N GLY A 450 80.11 12.94 -5.97
CA GLY A 450 79.57 12.86 -7.33
C GLY A 450 78.10 13.30 -7.46
N GLU A 451 77.30 12.61 -8.29
CA GLU A 451 75.89 12.96 -8.54
C GLU A 451 75.03 12.94 -7.29
N ARG A 452 75.33 12.04 -6.35
CA ARG A 452 74.61 11.96 -5.07
C ARG A 452 74.92 13.17 -4.16
N LEU A 453 76.06 13.84 -4.32
CA LEU A 453 76.33 15.09 -3.62
C LEU A 453 75.42 16.20 -4.16
N LYS A 454 75.30 16.31 -5.48
CA LYS A 454 74.38 17.27 -6.13
C LYS A 454 72.94 17.02 -5.70
N GLU A 455 72.49 15.77 -5.73
CA GLU A 455 71.17 15.36 -5.22
C GLU A 455 70.92 15.83 -3.77
N THR A 456 71.87 15.56 -2.87
CA THR A 456 71.78 15.98 -1.46
C THR A 456 71.75 17.50 -1.31
N GLN A 457 72.49 18.24 -2.14
CA GLN A 457 72.45 19.71 -2.17
C GLN A 457 71.08 20.24 -2.58
N PHE A 458 70.41 19.63 -3.56
CA PHE A 458 69.07 20.05 -3.99
C PHE A 458 67.98 19.77 -2.95
N ILE A 459 68.06 18.64 -2.23
CA ILE A 459 67.16 18.36 -1.10
C ILE A 459 67.30 19.45 -0.04
N ASN A 460 68.53 19.72 0.39
CA ASN A 460 68.78 20.75 1.40
C ASN A 460 68.45 22.16 0.91
N LYS A 461 68.61 22.45 -0.39
CA LYS A 461 68.16 23.71 -1.00
C LYS A 461 66.65 23.90 -0.83
N SER A 462 65.86 22.88 -1.16
CA SER A 462 64.39 22.97 -1.07
C SER A 462 63.89 23.16 0.38
N LEU A 463 64.50 22.48 1.35
CA LEU A 463 64.16 22.63 2.77
C LEU A 463 64.68 23.93 3.37
N SER A 464 65.85 24.42 2.94
CA SER A 464 66.37 25.73 3.34
C SER A 464 65.48 26.86 2.82
N ALA A 465 65.07 26.79 1.54
CA ALA A 465 64.13 27.73 0.95
C ALA A 465 62.79 27.74 1.69
N LEU A 466 62.30 26.57 2.13
CA LEU A 466 61.12 26.48 2.98
C LEU A 466 61.32 27.21 4.32
N GLY A 467 62.50 27.05 4.94
CA GLY A 467 62.88 27.81 6.14
C GLY A 467 62.90 29.31 5.92
N ASP A 468 63.45 29.78 4.80
CA ASP A 468 63.49 31.21 4.45
C ASP A 468 62.10 31.78 4.23
N VAL A 469 61.21 31.02 3.59
CA VAL A 469 59.80 31.38 3.39
C VAL A 469 59.09 31.52 4.73
N ILE A 470 59.21 30.52 5.60
CA ILE A 470 58.58 30.55 6.93
C ILE A 470 59.11 31.72 7.75
N GLN A 471 60.43 31.93 7.77
CA GLN A 471 61.03 33.05 8.48
C GLN A 471 60.55 34.40 7.94
N SER A 472 60.42 34.53 6.61
CA SER A 472 59.93 35.76 5.99
C SER A 472 58.47 36.05 6.36
N ILE A 473 57.63 35.02 6.44
CA ILE A 473 56.24 35.13 6.89
C ILE A 473 56.18 35.50 8.38
N THR A 474 56.92 34.81 9.24
CA THR A 474 57.01 35.11 10.68
C THR A 474 57.47 36.55 10.94
N MET A 475 58.38 37.07 10.14
CA MET A 475 58.87 38.46 10.23
C MET A 475 57.94 39.49 9.59
N GLY A 476 56.83 39.07 8.97
CA GLY A 476 55.91 39.97 8.27
C GLY A 476 56.53 40.68 7.07
N LYS A 477 57.52 40.07 6.39
CA LYS A 477 58.17 40.67 5.23
C LYS A 477 57.18 40.78 4.07
N GLU A 478 57.20 41.91 3.37
CA GLU A 478 56.35 42.15 2.18
C GLU A 478 56.66 41.15 1.05
N HIS A 479 57.93 40.89 0.79
CA HIS A 479 58.35 39.89 -0.19
C HIS A 479 58.74 38.57 0.48
N VAL A 480 57.97 37.51 0.19
CA VAL A 480 58.25 36.14 0.61
C VAL A 480 58.86 35.34 -0.55
N PRO A 481 60.05 34.73 -0.41
CA PRO A 481 60.81 34.16 -1.51
C PRO A 481 60.33 32.76 -1.96
N TYR A 482 59.03 32.60 -2.23
CA TYR A 482 58.45 31.31 -2.66
C TYR A 482 59.07 30.74 -3.94
N ARG A 483 59.69 31.56 -4.78
CA ARG A 483 60.32 31.15 -6.05
C ARG A 483 61.68 30.46 -5.87
N ASN A 484 62.26 30.46 -4.68
CA ASN A 484 63.60 29.89 -4.43
C ASN A 484 63.66 28.36 -4.59
N SER A 485 62.52 27.67 -4.48
CA SER A 485 62.38 26.24 -4.76
C SER A 485 61.00 25.92 -5.36
N LYS A 486 60.93 24.87 -6.18
CA LYS A 486 59.66 24.31 -6.66
C LYS A 486 58.76 23.85 -5.50
N LEU A 487 59.34 23.34 -4.41
CA LEU A 487 58.60 22.95 -3.21
C LEU A 487 57.86 24.14 -2.59
N THR A 488 58.56 25.25 -2.39
CA THR A 488 57.97 26.46 -1.81
C THR A 488 56.94 27.10 -2.75
N MET A 489 57.13 26.98 -4.06
CA MET A 489 56.09 27.40 -5.03
C MET A 489 54.83 26.55 -4.87
N VAL A 490 54.94 25.21 -4.80
CA VAL A 490 53.77 24.33 -4.59
C VAL A 490 53.08 24.60 -3.25
N LEU A 491 53.87 24.82 -2.19
CA LEU A 491 53.38 25.11 -0.84
C LEU A 491 52.85 26.54 -0.66
N LYS A 492 52.96 27.43 -1.66
CA LYS A 492 52.56 28.84 -1.52
C LYS A 492 51.11 28.98 -1.07
N ASN A 493 50.20 28.20 -1.67
CA ASN A 493 48.78 28.23 -1.33
C ASN A 493 48.48 27.59 0.03
N SER A 494 49.41 26.79 0.55
CA SER A 494 49.31 26.12 1.85
C SER A 494 49.80 27.01 3.00
N LEU A 495 50.88 27.76 2.76
CA LEU A 495 51.56 28.59 3.77
C LEU A 495 51.10 30.05 3.77
N GLY A 496 49.99 30.37 3.09
CA GLY A 496 49.44 31.72 3.03
C GLY A 496 47.93 31.73 2.79
N GLY A 497 47.32 32.90 2.97
CA GLY A 497 45.89 33.11 2.66
C GLY A 497 44.92 32.45 3.65
N ASN A 498 43.91 31.76 3.11
CA ASN A 498 42.86 31.06 3.87
C ASN A 498 43.13 29.55 3.99
N SER A 499 44.38 29.19 4.28
CA SER A 499 44.84 27.80 4.40
C SER A 499 45.09 27.43 5.87
N LYS A 500 44.78 26.19 6.20
CA LYS A 500 45.03 25.58 7.52
C LYS A 500 46.11 24.52 7.38
N THR A 501 47.20 24.72 8.09
CA THR A 501 48.43 23.94 7.90
C THR A 501 48.83 23.25 9.18
N ALA A 502 49.02 21.93 9.11
CA ALA A 502 49.66 21.14 10.15
C ALA A 502 51.05 20.69 9.69
N MET A 503 52.04 20.97 10.53
CA MET A 503 53.37 20.41 10.42
C MET A 503 53.53 19.30 11.46
N LEU A 504 53.91 18.11 11.02
CA LEU A 504 54.34 17.03 11.90
C LEU A 504 55.87 16.96 11.86
N VAL A 505 56.51 17.34 12.97
CA VAL A 505 57.96 17.13 13.15
C VAL A 505 58.21 15.76 13.76
N HIS A 506 58.97 14.92 13.07
CA HIS A 506 59.32 13.57 13.47
C HIS A 506 60.74 13.52 14.01
N ILE A 507 60.88 13.09 15.26
CA ILE A 507 62.18 12.97 15.92
C ILE A 507 62.51 11.53 16.30
N SER A 508 63.80 11.22 16.25
CA SER A 508 64.35 9.95 16.73
C SER A 508 64.81 10.13 18.18
N PRO A 509 64.44 9.23 19.10
CA PRO A 509 64.92 9.29 20.48
C PRO A 509 66.37 8.81 20.61
N ILE A 510 67.05 8.39 19.55
CA ILE A 510 68.39 7.79 19.63
C ILE A 510 69.49 8.86 19.78
N VAL A 511 70.47 8.63 20.65
CA VAL A 511 71.60 9.54 20.91
C VAL A 511 72.39 9.90 19.64
N SER A 512 72.61 8.95 18.73
CA SER A 512 73.28 9.20 17.44
C SER A 512 72.56 10.21 16.55
N SER A 513 71.24 10.36 16.76
CA SER A 513 70.36 11.27 16.04
C SER A 513 70.21 12.64 16.75
N LEU A 514 70.78 12.84 17.94
CA LEU A 514 70.53 14.02 18.79
C LEU A 514 70.69 15.35 18.04
N ASN A 515 71.76 15.53 17.26
CA ASN A 515 72.00 16.78 16.51
C ASN A 515 70.93 17.05 15.45
N GLU A 516 70.43 16.02 14.78
CA GLU A 516 69.38 16.12 13.77
C GLU A 516 68.01 16.31 14.42
N THR A 517 67.76 15.65 15.56
CA THR A 517 66.58 15.88 16.41
C THR A 517 66.53 17.35 16.86
N ILE A 518 67.62 17.90 17.41
CA ILE A 518 67.68 19.32 17.81
C ILE A 518 67.47 20.24 16.61
N SER A 519 68.08 19.94 15.45
CA SER A 519 67.90 20.75 14.24
C SER A 519 66.45 20.75 13.76
N SER A 520 65.79 19.59 13.83
CA SER A 520 64.38 19.44 13.45
C SER A 520 63.45 20.19 14.40
N LEU A 521 63.69 20.11 15.71
CA LEU A 521 62.93 20.81 16.74
C LEU A 521 63.10 22.34 16.64
N ARG A 522 64.32 22.82 16.33
CA ARG A 522 64.57 24.25 16.07
C ARG A 522 63.82 24.74 14.84
N PHE A 523 63.79 23.96 13.77
CA PHE A 523 63.02 24.31 12.58
C PHE A 523 61.52 24.37 12.90
N ALA A 524 60.98 23.33 13.54
CA ALA A 524 59.59 23.25 13.98
C ALA A 524 59.19 24.42 14.89
N SER A 525 60.04 24.82 15.83
CA SER A 525 59.82 25.97 16.70
C SER A 525 59.76 27.30 15.94
N LYS A 526 60.51 27.46 14.83
CA LYS A 526 60.36 28.62 13.94
C LYS A 526 59.00 28.62 13.24
N VAL A 527 58.53 27.44 12.81
CA VAL A 527 57.21 27.29 12.16
C VAL A 527 56.08 27.60 13.12
N GLN A 528 56.19 27.20 14.39
CA GLN A 528 55.17 27.46 15.43
C GLN A 528 54.89 28.95 15.60
N ASN A 529 55.92 29.79 15.49
CA ASN A 529 55.81 31.24 15.66
C ASN A 529 55.37 31.97 14.37
N CYS A 530 55.04 31.24 13.32
CA CYS A 530 54.59 31.81 12.04
C CYS A 530 53.10 32.18 12.11
N ASP A 531 52.80 33.47 12.17
CA ASP A 531 51.43 33.96 12.01
C ASP A 531 51.16 34.34 10.55
N THR A 532 50.23 33.64 9.91
CA THR A 532 49.80 33.92 8.53
C THR A 532 48.69 34.96 8.46
N ASN A 533 48.14 35.40 9.60
CA ASN A 533 47.03 36.36 9.68
C ASN A 533 47.46 37.82 9.75
N SER A 534 48.76 38.14 9.90
CA SER A 534 49.24 39.52 10.08
C SER A 534 48.94 40.47 8.90
N GLY A 535 48.48 39.94 7.76
CA GLY A 535 48.00 40.71 6.60
C GLY A 535 46.48 40.94 6.51
N ARG A 536 45.66 40.38 7.41
CA ARG A 536 44.17 40.44 7.34
C ARG A 536 43.58 41.73 7.95
N LYS A 537 44.02 42.91 7.51
CA LYS A 537 43.34 44.18 7.86
C LYS A 537 42.13 44.52 6.99
N ASN A 538 41.82 43.76 5.94
CA ASN A 538 40.67 44.04 5.06
C ASN A 538 39.67 42.88 5.03
N GLY A 539 38.40 43.24 5.24
CA GLY A 539 37.30 42.36 5.62
C GLY A 539 36.96 41.21 4.67
N PHE A 540 36.37 40.18 5.26
CA PHE A 540 35.68 39.10 4.57
C PHE A 540 34.56 39.68 3.69
N ARG A 541 34.59 39.37 2.39
CA ARG A 541 33.35 39.26 1.60
C ARG A 541 32.93 37.79 1.68
N VAL A 542 31.83 37.60 2.41
CA VAL A 542 31.06 36.35 2.54
C VAL A 542 30.65 35.82 1.18
#